data_AF-H8FXA9-F1
#
_entry.id   AF-H8FXA9-F1
#
_cell.length_a   1.000
_cell.length_b   1.000
_cell.length_c   1.000
_cell.angle_alpha   90.00
_cell.angle_beta   90.00
_cell.angle_gamma   90.00
#
_symmetry.space_group_name_H-M   'P 1'
#
loop_
_entity.id
_entity.type
_entity.pdbx_description
1 polymer ?
#
loop_
_entity_poly.entity_id
_entity_poly.type
_entity_poly.pdbx_seq_one_letter_code
_entity_poly.pdbx_strand_id
1 'polypeptide(L)'
;MLHDIAPRRAKSVAETVLGDYRPGVWVSDRYAGQQDLALAHQVCLAHVLRDVQYAIDCGDTVFAPKIRDHLRWAIRVGKRRTELKDSTLVAYAAKAERRLDTLLAIPAAHPAGKILQRQIKAWRTKFFVFLTDREVPPTNNVSEREIRPSVVFRKVTNGFRSDWGAQVHAGYRSVTGTARLKGQTALQAVRDLVNGTFVVA
;
A
#
# COMPACT_ATOMS: atom_id res chain seq x y z
N MET A 1 10.56 -9.06 -5.93
CA MET A 1 9.89 -7.80 -6.36
C MET A 1 9.63 -7.89 -7.84
N LEU A 2 8.40 -7.62 -8.26
CA LEU A 2 8.01 -7.68 -9.66
C LEU A 2 7.56 -6.30 -10.13
N HIS A 3 8.03 -5.91 -11.31
CA HIS A 3 7.57 -4.76 -12.05
C HIS A 3 6.95 -5.23 -13.35
N ASP A 4 5.76 -4.73 -13.63
CA ASP A 4 5.08 -4.90 -14.91
C ASP A 4 4.64 -3.52 -15.41
N ILE A 5 4.74 -3.30 -16.73
CA ILE A 5 4.35 -2.06 -17.39
C ILE A 5 3.25 -2.40 -18.39
N ALA A 6 2.03 -2.01 -18.03
CA ALA A 6 0.85 -2.19 -18.86
C ALA A 6 0.33 -0.85 -19.40
N PRO A 7 -0.32 -0.84 -20.58
CA PRO A 7 -0.97 0.36 -21.13
C PRO A 7 -2.11 0.91 -20.25
N ARG A 8 -2.69 0.05 -19.41
CA ARG A 8 -3.83 0.35 -18.55
C ARG A 8 -3.60 -0.16 -17.14
N ARG A 9 -4.23 0.49 -16.16
CA ARG A 9 -4.22 0.08 -14.74
C ARG A 9 -5.34 -0.89 -14.37
N ALA A 10 -5.90 -1.63 -15.33
CA ALA A 10 -7.10 -2.43 -15.12
C ALA A 10 -6.88 -3.57 -14.11
N LYS A 11 -7.94 -4.00 -13.44
CA LYS A 11 -7.93 -5.15 -12.52
C LYS A 11 -7.29 -6.39 -13.15
N SER A 12 -7.63 -6.65 -14.42
CA SER A 12 -7.10 -7.79 -15.19
C SER A 12 -5.58 -7.85 -15.25
N VAL A 13 -4.88 -6.71 -15.14
CA VAL A 13 -3.40 -6.69 -15.13
C VAL A 13 -2.88 -7.38 -13.87
N ALA A 14 -3.45 -7.04 -12.70
CA ALA A 14 -3.06 -7.68 -11.45
C ALA A 14 -3.48 -9.15 -11.42
N GLU A 15 -4.64 -9.50 -11.97
CA GLU A 15 -5.10 -10.90 -12.08
C GLU A 15 -4.16 -11.72 -12.99
N THR A 16 -3.75 -11.19 -14.14
CA THR A 16 -2.76 -11.86 -15.02
C THR A 16 -1.42 -12.05 -14.32
N VAL A 17 -0.95 -11.05 -13.57
CA VAL A 17 0.31 -11.15 -12.82
C VAL A 17 0.24 -12.21 -11.72
N LEU A 18 -0.91 -12.35 -11.06
CA LEU A 18 -1.10 -13.33 -9.99
C LEU A 18 -1.36 -14.74 -10.52
N GLY A 19 -1.99 -14.89 -11.69
CA GLY A 19 -2.43 -16.18 -12.21
C GLY A 19 -3.34 -16.89 -11.19
N ASP A 20 -3.04 -18.15 -10.90
CA ASP A 20 -3.77 -18.95 -9.91
C ASP A 20 -3.34 -18.66 -8.46
N TYR A 21 -2.28 -17.87 -8.26
CA TYR A 21 -1.77 -17.59 -6.92
C TYR A 21 -2.65 -16.57 -6.21
N ARG A 22 -3.05 -16.90 -4.97
CA ARG A 22 -3.80 -16.01 -4.10
C ARG A 22 -3.00 -15.64 -2.84
N PRO A 23 -2.53 -14.39 -2.72
CA PRO A 23 -1.85 -13.92 -1.52
C PRO A 23 -2.73 -14.03 -0.26
N GLY A 24 -2.11 -14.29 0.88
CA GLY A 24 -2.78 -14.21 2.19
C GLY A 24 -3.25 -12.79 2.50
N VAL A 25 -2.37 -11.80 2.32
CA VAL A 25 -2.68 -10.38 2.53
C VAL A 25 -2.24 -9.53 1.35
N TRP A 26 -3.12 -8.62 0.90
CA TRP A 26 -2.81 -7.59 -0.09
C TRP A 26 -2.60 -6.23 0.57
N VAL A 27 -1.56 -5.48 0.21
CA VAL A 27 -1.33 -4.11 0.69
C VAL A 27 -1.35 -3.14 -0.47
N SER A 28 -2.27 -2.17 -0.49
CA SER A 28 -2.39 -1.25 -1.65
C SER A 28 -2.89 0.16 -1.34
N ASP A 29 -2.83 1.05 -2.33
CA ASP A 29 -3.19 2.48 -2.27
C ASP A 29 -4.70 2.78 -2.30
N ARG A 30 -5.56 1.76 -2.13
CA ARG A 30 -7.03 1.81 -2.29
C ARG A 30 -7.52 1.92 -3.74
N TYR A 31 -6.72 1.56 -4.73
CA TYR A 31 -7.26 1.39 -6.08
C TYR A 31 -8.35 0.30 -6.10
N ALA A 32 -9.55 0.67 -6.55
CA ALA A 32 -10.71 -0.23 -6.53
C ALA A 32 -10.50 -1.52 -7.35
N GLY A 33 -9.72 -1.46 -8.42
CA GLY A 33 -9.38 -2.63 -9.24
C GLY A 33 -8.43 -3.62 -8.54
N GLN A 34 -7.93 -3.32 -7.35
CA GLN A 34 -7.11 -4.23 -6.55
C GLN A 34 -7.87 -4.81 -5.35
N GLN A 35 -9.19 -4.58 -5.29
CA GLN A 35 -10.01 -5.25 -4.30
C GLN A 35 -10.13 -6.74 -4.59
N ASP A 36 -10.21 -7.51 -3.51
CA ASP A 36 -10.49 -8.96 -3.52
C ASP A 36 -9.41 -9.83 -4.18
N LEU A 37 -8.19 -9.29 -4.30
CA LEU A 37 -7.01 -10.03 -4.80
C LEU A 37 -6.36 -10.94 -3.75
N ALA A 38 -6.83 -10.94 -2.49
CA ALA A 38 -6.26 -11.71 -1.40
C ALA A 38 -7.34 -12.15 -0.40
N LEU A 39 -6.96 -12.89 0.65
CA LEU A 39 -7.87 -13.23 1.77
C LEU A 39 -8.10 -12.03 2.69
N ALA A 40 -7.05 -11.27 3.00
CA ALA A 40 -7.13 -10.01 3.73
C ALA A 40 -6.59 -8.84 2.90
N HIS A 41 -7.04 -7.63 3.19
CA HIS A 41 -6.58 -6.43 2.50
C HIS A 41 -6.24 -5.35 3.53
N GLN A 42 -4.99 -4.90 3.53
CA GLN A 42 -4.55 -3.70 4.23
C GLN A 42 -4.50 -2.53 3.25
N VAL A 43 -5.28 -1.49 3.51
CA VAL A 43 -5.16 -0.25 2.73
C VAL A 43 -4.01 0.61 3.27
N CYS A 44 -3.32 1.31 2.37
CA CYS A 44 -2.22 2.19 2.74
C CYS A 44 -2.75 3.40 3.53
N LEU A 45 -2.48 3.42 4.84
CA LEU A 45 -2.97 4.50 5.70
C LEU A 45 -2.35 5.86 5.38
N ALA A 46 -1.21 5.91 4.68
CA ALA A 46 -0.62 7.17 4.20
C ALA A 46 -1.48 7.83 3.11
N HIS A 47 -2.18 7.04 2.29
CA HIS A 47 -3.16 7.56 1.33
C HIS A 47 -4.41 8.08 2.06
N VAL A 48 -4.90 7.33 3.05
CA VAL A 48 -6.04 7.78 3.87
C VAL A 48 -5.72 9.09 4.60
N LEU A 49 -4.53 9.20 5.18
CA LEU A 49 -4.09 10.42 5.87
C LEU A 49 -3.98 11.64 4.94
N ARG A 50 -3.76 11.46 3.64
CA ARG A 50 -3.80 12.56 2.67
C ARG A 50 -5.22 13.06 2.43
N ASP A 51 -6.22 12.18 2.31
CA ASP A 51 -7.62 12.59 2.22
C ASP A 51 -8.09 13.29 3.51
N VAL A 52 -7.61 12.79 4.65
CA VAL A 52 -7.86 13.42 5.96
C VAL A 52 -7.26 14.82 5.99
N GLN A 53 -6.02 15.00 5.55
CA GLN A 53 -5.39 16.31 5.49
C GLN A 53 -6.14 17.25 4.54
N TYR A 54 -6.54 16.77 3.37
CA TYR A 54 -7.36 17.55 2.45
C TYR A 54 -8.67 18.04 3.08
N ALA A 55 -9.39 17.20 3.84
CA ALA A 55 -10.59 17.63 4.53
C ALA A 55 -10.33 18.70 5.60
N ILE A 56 -9.18 18.61 6.30
CA ILE A 56 -8.72 19.64 7.26
C ILE A 56 -8.44 20.95 6.51
N ASP A 57 -7.71 20.89 5.40
CA ASP A 57 -7.35 22.05 4.59
C ASP A 57 -8.59 22.73 3.99
N CYS A 58 -9.66 21.97 3.72
CA CYS A 58 -10.96 22.49 3.32
C CYS A 58 -11.80 23.09 4.47
N GLY A 59 -11.35 23.01 5.73
CA GLY A 59 -12.03 23.61 6.89
C GLY A 59 -12.80 22.64 7.78
N ASP A 60 -12.67 21.33 7.63
CA ASP A 60 -13.19 20.39 8.64
C ASP A 60 -12.30 20.41 9.89
N THR A 61 -12.76 21.10 10.92
CA THR A 61 -12.06 21.26 12.21
C THR A 61 -12.47 20.23 13.26
N VAL A 62 -13.46 19.37 12.98
CA VAL A 62 -14.06 18.50 14.01
C VAL A 62 -13.85 17.03 13.72
N PHE A 63 -14.20 16.55 12.52
CA PHE A 63 -14.18 15.13 12.19
C PHE A 63 -12.80 14.70 11.69
N ALA A 64 -12.28 15.37 10.66
CA ALA A 64 -11.01 15.00 10.05
C ALA A 64 -9.80 15.01 11.03
N PRO A 65 -9.62 16.00 11.92
CA PRO A 65 -8.53 15.96 12.91
C PRO A 65 -8.60 14.77 13.86
N LYS A 66 -9.81 14.37 14.29
CA LYS A 66 -9.99 13.20 15.17
C LYS A 66 -9.61 11.90 14.46
N ILE A 67 -9.96 11.75 13.18
CA ILE A 67 -9.52 10.62 12.36
C ILE A 67 -8.00 10.62 12.20
N ARG A 68 -7.39 11.78 11.90
CA ARG A 68 -5.93 11.92 11.77
C ARG A 68 -5.22 11.39 13.00
N ASP A 69 -5.64 11.85 14.17
CA ASP A 69 -4.99 11.51 15.44
C ASP A 69 -5.17 10.03 15.77
N HIS A 70 -6.36 9.49 15.48
CA HIS A 70 -6.64 8.07 15.63
C HIS A 70 -5.77 7.18 14.72
N LEU A 71 -5.68 7.49 13.43
CA LEU A 71 -4.84 6.75 12.49
C LEU A 71 -3.36 6.87 12.82
N ARG A 72 -2.88 8.06 13.23
CA ARG A 72 -1.50 8.26 13.68
C ARG A 72 -1.18 7.44 14.93
N TRP A 73 -2.10 7.35 15.88
CA TRP A 73 -1.97 6.48 17.04
C TRP A 73 -1.85 5.01 16.62
N ALA A 74 -2.75 4.53 15.76
CA ALA A 74 -2.71 3.14 15.28
C ALA A 74 -1.41 2.81 14.55
N ILE A 75 -0.93 3.70 13.67
CA ILE A 75 0.36 3.55 12.98
C ILE A 75 1.52 3.51 14.00
N ARG A 76 1.48 4.32 15.05
CA ARG A 76 2.51 4.32 16.10
C ARG A 76 2.52 3.01 16.89
N VAL A 77 1.36 2.42 17.15
CA VAL A 77 1.26 1.06 17.70
C VAL A 77 1.87 0.05 16.73
N GLY A 78 1.52 0.13 15.44
CA GLY A 78 2.05 -0.73 14.40
C GLY A 78 3.57 -0.70 14.29
N LYS A 79 4.19 0.46 14.46
CA LYS A 79 5.67 0.59 14.47
C LYS A 79 6.35 -0.16 15.61
N ARG A 80 5.66 -0.34 16.75
CA ARG A 80 6.18 -1.03 17.94
C ARG A 80 5.70 -2.48 18.02
N ARG A 81 4.91 -2.96 17.05
CA ARG A 81 4.20 -4.24 17.14
C ARG A 81 5.11 -5.44 17.40
N THR A 82 6.31 -5.43 16.84
CA THR A 82 7.32 -6.49 17.04
C THR A 82 7.72 -6.67 18.50
N GLU A 83 7.68 -5.59 19.30
CA GLU A 83 8.07 -5.58 20.71
C GLU A 83 6.89 -5.83 21.67
N LEU A 84 5.65 -5.77 21.17
CA LEU A 84 4.46 -5.93 21.99
C LEU A 84 4.12 -7.41 22.20
N LYS A 85 3.47 -7.74 23.32
CA LYS A 85 2.84 -9.06 23.53
C LYS A 85 1.64 -9.22 22.61
N ASP A 86 1.32 -10.44 22.21
CA ASP A 86 0.16 -10.72 21.34
C ASP A 86 -1.16 -10.29 21.98
N SER A 87 -1.35 -10.54 23.28
CA SER A 87 -2.54 -10.08 24.01
C SER A 87 -2.68 -8.55 23.99
N THR A 88 -1.56 -7.82 24.07
CA THR A 88 -1.54 -6.36 23.95
C THR A 88 -1.94 -5.90 22.54
N LEU A 89 -1.47 -6.59 21.49
CA LEU A 89 -1.86 -6.28 20.12
C LEU A 89 -3.35 -6.53 19.86
N VAL A 90 -3.90 -7.64 20.34
CA VAL A 90 -5.35 -7.92 20.28
C VAL A 90 -6.15 -6.80 20.97
N ALA A 91 -5.73 -6.38 22.17
CA ALA A 91 -6.38 -5.28 22.88
C ALA A 91 -6.29 -3.95 22.10
N TYR A 92 -5.16 -3.66 21.46
CA TYR A 92 -5.01 -2.46 20.64
C TYR A 92 -5.78 -2.52 19.32
N ALA A 93 -5.86 -3.67 18.65
CA ALA A 93 -6.70 -3.86 17.47
C ALA A 93 -8.17 -3.60 17.81
N ALA A 94 -8.67 -4.19 18.90
CA ALA A 94 -10.04 -3.99 19.36
C ALA A 94 -10.29 -2.53 19.79
N LYS A 95 -9.31 -1.87 20.42
CA LYS A 95 -9.37 -0.43 20.74
C LYS A 95 -9.39 0.42 19.47
N ALA A 96 -8.64 0.04 18.44
CA ALA A 96 -8.59 0.74 17.17
C ALA A 96 -9.97 0.76 16.52
N GLU A 97 -10.57 -0.42 16.35
CA GLU A 97 -11.91 -0.59 15.77
C GLU A 97 -12.99 0.17 16.55
N ARG A 98 -13.09 -0.03 17.87
CA ARG A 98 -14.10 0.66 18.71
C ARG A 98 -14.00 2.17 18.64
N ARG A 99 -12.78 2.70 18.59
CA ARG A 99 -12.59 4.15 18.49
C ARG A 99 -12.99 4.65 17.11
N LEU A 100 -12.69 3.90 16.05
CA LEU A 100 -13.15 4.22 14.70
C LEU A 100 -14.69 4.18 14.62
N ASP A 101 -15.34 3.18 15.19
CA ASP A 101 -16.81 3.10 15.29
C ASP A 101 -17.40 4.36 15.91
N THR A 102 -16.87 4.76 17.06
CA THR A 102 -17.33 5.94 17.79
C THR A 102 -17.19 7.21 16.95
N LEU A 103 -16.07 7.36 16.24
CA LEU A 103 -15.83 8.52 15.37
C LEU A 103 -16.76 8.54 14.15
N LEU A 104 -17.13 7.36 13.63
CA LEU A 104 -18.00 7.23 12.46
C LEU A 104 -19.49 7.28 12.78
N ALA A 105 -19.87 7.10 14.05
CA ALA A 105 -21.25 7.17 14.51
C ALA A 105 -21.82 8.61 14.45
N ILE A 106 -20.98 9.61 14.64
CA ILE A 106 -21.37 11.02 14.59
C ILE A 106 -21.24 11.52 13.14
N PRO A 107 -22.32 11.99 12.49
CA PRO A 107 -22.23 12.55 11.15
C PRO A 107 -21.30 13.76 11.09
N ALA A 108 -20.42 13.80 10.09
CA ALA A 108 -19.58 14.96 9.84
C ALA A 108 -20.46 16.15 9.39
N ALA A 109 -20.24 17.32 9.97
CA ALA A 109 -20.98 18.53 9.63
C ALA A 109 -20.47 19.17 8.32
N HIS A 110 -19.14 19.26 8.16
CA HIS A 110 -18.50 19.91 7.02
C HIS A 110 -18.62 19.08 5.73
N PRO A 111 -18.85 19.68 4.54
CA PRO A 111 -18.97 18.95 3.28
C PRO A 111 -17.79 18.02 2.97
N ALA A 112 -16.55 18.50 3.14
CA ALA A 112 -15.35 17.68 2.94
C ALA A 112 -15.27 16.53 3.95
N GLY A 113 -15.70 16.77 5.20
CA GLY A 113 -15.83 15.77 6.25
C GLY A 113 -16.83 14.67 5.90
N LYS A 114 -17.98 15.02 5.31
CA LYS A 114 -19.00 14.06 4.84
C LYS A 114 -18.46 13.16 3.73
N ILE A 115 -17.68 13.72 2.79
CA ILE A 115 -17.02 12.94 1.73
C ILE A 115 -16.02 11.97 2.35
N LEU A 116 -15.13 12.47 3.22
CA LEU A 116 -14.14 11.66 3.93
C LEU A 116 -14.81 10.55 4.76
N GLN A 117 -15.86 10.86 5.51
CA GLN A 117 -16.57 9.89 6.34
C GLN A 117 -17.18 8.76 5.50
N ARG A 118 -17.78 9.08 4.33
CA ARG A 118 -18.29 8.06 3.39
C ARG A 118 -17.16 7.17 2.87
N GLN A 119 -16.03 7.76 2.50
CA GLN A 119 -14.86 6.99 2.05
C GLN A 119 -14.34 6.07 3.16
N ILE A 120 -14.18 6.57 4.39
CA ILE A 120 -13.71 5.74 5.51
C ILE A 120 -14.69 4.59 5.76
N LYS A 121 -16.00 4.84 5.75
CA LYS A 121 -17.02 3.77 5.90
C LYS A 121 -16.87 2.68 4.84
N ALA A 122 -16.52 3.02 3.60
CA ALA A 122 -16.32 2.05 2.53
C ALA A 122 -15.07 1.16 2.71
N TRP A 123 -14.04 1.64 3.42
CA TRP A 123 -12.73 0.97 3.48
C TRP A 123 -12.28 0.57 4.88
N ARG A 124 -13.03 0.92 5.93
CA ARG A 124 -12.61 0.80 7.34
C ARG A 124 -12.20 -0.61 7.76
N THR A 125 -12.83 -1.65 7.22
CA THR A 125 -12.53 -3.06 7.55
C THR A 125 -11.12 -3.48 7.12
N LYS A 126 -10.44 -2.64 6.32
CA LYS A 126 -9.12 -2.87 5.75
C LYS A 126 -8.04 -1.99 6.41
N PHE A 127 -8.35 -1.26 7.49
CA PHE A 127 -7.44 -0.27 8.08
C PHE A 127 -6.42 -0.87 9.04
N PHE A 128 -6.78 -1.93 9.76
CA PHE A 128 -6.05 -2.40 10.94
C PHE A 128 -5.53 -3.84 10.86
N VAL A 129 -5.45 -4.42 9.66
CA VAL A 129 -4.90 -5.78 9.44
C VAL A 129 -3.47 -5.88 10.01
N PHE A 130 -2.67 -4.82 9.90
CA PHE A 130 -1.32 -4.75 10.48
C PHE A 130 -1.25 -4.88 12.02
N LEU A 131 -2.38 -4.78 12.73
CA LEU A 131 -2.44 -4.99 14.18
C LEU A 131 -2.73 -6.45 14.55
N THR A 132 -3.27 -7.23 13.61
CA THR A 132 -3.56 -8.66 13.77
C THR A 132 -2.49 -9.53 13.13
N ASP A 133 -1.82 -9.03 12.11
CA ASP A 133 -0.72 -9.69 11.41
C ASP A 133 0.54 -8.82 11.46
N ARG A 134 1.62 -9.35 12.06
CA ARG A 134 2.88 -8.63 12.26
C ARG A 134 3.66 -8.44 10.96
N GLU A 135 3.48 -9.30 9.96
CA GLU A 135 4.19 -9.20 8.69
C GLU A 135 3.63 -8.09 7.81
N VAL A 136 2.37 -7.70 8.06
CA VAL A 136 1.67 -6.67 7.30
C VAL A 136 2.09 -5.27 7.77
N PRO A 137 2.58 -4.39 6.88
CA PRO A 137 2.83 -2.99 7.21
C PRO A 137 1.55 -2.15 7.12
N PRO A 138 1.43 -1.05 7.90
CA PRO A 138 0.28 -0.14 7.81
C PRO A 138 0.25 0.70 6.51
N THR A 139 1.32 0.67 5.71
CA THR A 139 1.49 1.49 4.50
C THR A 139 2.10 0.67 3.37
N ASN A 140 1.80 1.05 2.12
CA ASN A 140 2.36 0.45 0.90
C ASN A 140 3.70 1.08 0.49
N ASN A 141 4.52 1.50 1.47
CA ASN A 141 5.72 2.30 1.21
C ASN A 141 6.74 1.59 0.31
N VAL A 142 6.84 0.26 0.40
CA VAL A 142 7.76 -0.52 -0.43
C VAL A 142 7.36 -0.39 -1.90
N SER A 143 6.13 -0.75 -2.26
CA SER A 143 5.68 -0.64 -3.67
C SER A 143 5.71 0.81 -4.17
N GLU A 144 5.31 1.77 -3.34
CA GLU A 144 5.38 3.21 -3.68
C GLU A 144 6.82 3.70 -3.91
N ARG A 145 7.80 3.21 -3.15
CA ARG A 145 9.21 3.56 -3.35
C ARG A 145 9.75 2.96 -4.64
N GLU A 146 9.27 1.79 -5.00
CA GLU A 146 9.87 0.96 -6.05
C GLU A 146 9.32 1.32 -7.42
N ILE A 147 8.07 1.79 -7.47
CA ILE A 147 7.46 2.33 -8.68
C ILE A 147 8.00 3.73 -9.05
N ARG A 148 8.52 4.51 -8.08
CA ARG A 148 8.99 5.90 -8.30
C ARG A 148 9.99 6.03 -9.45
N PRO A 149 11.05 5.22 -9.57
CA PRO A 149 11.99 5.35 -10.69
C PRO A 149 11.32 5.17 -12.06
N SER A 150 10.35 4.26 -12.19
CA SER A 150 9.59 4.08 -13.43
C SER A 150 8.64 5.26 -13.70
N VAL A 151 8.03 5.85 -12.67
CA VAL A 151 7.20 7.07 -12.81
C VAL A 151 8.06 8.26 -13.24
N VAL A 152 9.23 8.44 -12.63
CA VAL A 152 10.19 9.51 -13.00
C VAL A 152 10.70 9.30 -14.41
N PHE A 153 11.12 8.07 -14.75
CA PHE A 153 11.55 7.72 -16.09
C PHE A 153 10.49 8.08 -17.13
N ARG A 154 9.24 7.65 -16.93
CA ARG A 154 8.12 7.97 -17.83
C ARG A 154 7.91 9.46 -17.97
N LYS A 155 8.00 10.22 -16.87
CA LYS A 155 7.84 11.68 -16.89
C LYS A 155 8.93 12.38 -17.71
N VAL A 156 10.17 11.95 -17.58
CA VAL A 156 11.33 12.57 -18.27
C VAL A 156 11.42 12.16 -19.73
N THR A 157 11.17 10.89 -20.04
CA THR A 157 11.32 10.33 -21.40
C THR A 157 10.06 10.44 -22.25
N ASN A 158 8.96 10.92 -21.66
CA ASN A 158 7.61 10.84 -22.22
C ASN A 158 7.14 9.40 -22.51
N GLY A 159 7.67 8.42 -21.76
CA GLY A 159 7.31 7.01 -21.87
C GLY A 159 8.10 6.23 -22.92
N PHE A 160 7.67 4.99 -23.14
CA PHE A 160 8.33 4.06 -24.06
C PHE A 160 7.81 4.24 -25.49
N ARG A 161 8.70 4.05 -26.46
CA ARG A 161 8.38 4.08 -27.90
C ARG A 161 8.15 2.69 -28.49
N SER A 162 8.33 1.63 -27.69
CA SER A 162 8.07 0.24 -28.06
C SER A 162 7.73 -0.59 -26.82
N ASP A 163 6.94 -1.64 -27.02
CA ASP A 163 6.61 -2.60 -25.96
C ASP A 163 7.87 -3.32 -25.45
N TRP A 164 8.80 -3.64 -26.36
CA TRP A 164 10.08 -4.23 -26.00
C TRP A 164 10.87 -3.37 -25.01
N GLY A 165 10.93 -2.05 -25.22
CA GLY A 165 11.62 -1.15 -24.29
C GLY A 165 10.97 -1.12 -22.91
N ALA A 166 9.63 -1.18 -22.86
CA ALA A 166 8.89 -1.26 -21.60
C ALA A 166 9.17 -2.59 -20.86
N GLN A 167 9.20 -3.70 -21.58
CA GLN A 167 9.51 -5.03 -21.03
C GLN A 167 10.94 -5.11 -20.50
N VAL A 168 11.93 -4.60 -21.24
CA VAL A 168 13.33 -4.56 -20.78
C VAL A 168 13.47 -3.73 -19.51
N HIS A 169 12.84 -2.55 -19.46
CA HIS A 169 12.85 -1.71 -18.26
C HIS A 169 12.17 -2.41 -17.07
N ALA A 170 10.99 -3.00 -17.28
CA ALA A 170 10.28 -3.74 -16.25
C ALA A 170 11.09 -4.94 -15.73
N GLY A 171 11.70 -5.72 -16.62
CA GLY A 171 12.58 -6.84 -16.28
C GLY A 171 13.80 -6.39 -15.48
N TYR A 172 14.51 -5.37 -15.95
CA TYR A 172 15.65 -4.78 -15.24
C TYR A 172 15.26 -4.31 -13.82
N ARG A 173 14.13 -3.62 -13.69
CA ARG A 173 13.62 -3.16 -12.38
C ARG A 173 13.24 -4.32 -11.48
N SER A 174 12.65 -5.40 -12.02
CA SER A 174 12.31 -6.61 -11.26
C SER A 174 13.54 -7.31 -10.71
N VAL A 175 14.56 -7.51 -11.55
CA VAL A 175 15.83 -8.15 -11.18
C VAL A 175 16.57 -7.32 -10.14
N THR A 176 16.83 -6.04 -10.43
CA THR A 176 17.60 -5.18 -9.53
C THR A 176 16.85 -4.82 -8.24
N GLY A 177 15.53 -4.67 -8.29
CA GLY A 177 14.69 -4.47 -7.11
C GLY A 177 14.71 -5.69 -6.19
N THR A 178 14.61 -6.89 -6.75
CA THR A 178 14.71 -8.15 -5.99
C THR A 178 16.09 -8.35 -5.38
N ALA A 179 17.14 -8.13 -6.16
CA ALA A 179 18.53 -8.22 -5.70
C ALA A 179 18.80 -7.25 -4.54
N ARG A 180 18.32 -6.01 -4.64
CA ARG A 180 18.49 -5.01 -3.58
C ARG A 180 17.82 -5.43 -2.27
N LEU A 181 16.64 -6.06 -2.33
CA LEU A 181 15.98 -6.59 -1.13
C LEU A 181 16.79 -7.71 -0.47
N LYS A 182 17.63 -8.41 -1.23
CA LYS A 182 18.57 -9.44 -0.75
C LYS A 182 19.97 -8.89 -0.43
N GLY A 183 20.18 -7.56 -0.47
CA GLY A 183 21.48 -6.95 -0.17
C GLY A 183 22.51 -7.05 -1.30
N GLN A 184 22.11 -7.43 -2.52
CA GLN A 184 22.99 -7.54 -3.68
C GLN A 184 23.00 -6.24 -4.49
N THR A 185 24.16 -5.95 -5.12
CA THR A 185 24.29 -4.80 -6.03
C THR A 185 23.60 -5.08 -7.39
N ALA A 186 23.24 -4.02 -8.11
CA ALA A 186 22.67 -4.17 -9.46
C ALA A 186 23.63 -4.89 -10.43
N LEU A 187 24.94 -4.61 -10.33
CA LEU A 187 25.94 -5.27 -11.19
C LEU A 187 26.02 -6.77 -10.93
N GLN A 188 26.01 -7.19 -9.66
CA GLN A 188 25.95 -8.61 -9.31
C GLN A 188 24.69 -9.26 -9.88
N ALA A 189 23.53 -8.64 -9.67
CA ALA A 189 22.26 -9.17 -10.17
C ALA A 189 22.24 -9.35 -11.70
N VAL A 190 22.79 -8.40 -12.44
CA VAL A 190 22.89 -8.48 -13.90
C VAL A 190 23.88 -9.56 -14.32
N ARG A 191 25.04 -9.68 -13.65
CA ARG A 191 26.00 -10.77 -13.91
C ARG A 191 25.39 -12.13 -13.66
N ASP A 192 24.71 -12.30 -12.53
CA ASP A 192 24.07 -13.57 -12.16
C ASP A 192 22.97 -13.93 -13.16
N LEU A 193 22.21 -12.95 -13.64
CA LEU A 193 21.17 -13.16 -14.66
C LEU A 193 21.77 -13.63 -15.98
N VAL A 194 22.84 -12.96 -16.45
CA VAL A 194 23.54 -13.33 -17.70
C VAL A 194 24.19 -14.71 -17.58
N ASN A 195 24.72 -15.03 -16.40
CA ASN A 195 25.35 -16.33 -16.11
C ASN A 195 24.33 -17.44 -15.82
N GLY A 196 23.02 -17.17 -15.85
CA GLY A 196 21.98 -18.17 -15.56
C GLY A 196 21.91 -18.62 -14.09
N THR A 197 22.49 -17.84 -13.17
CA THR A 197 22.57 -18.14 -11.72
C THR A 197 21.68 -17.24 -10.87
N PHE A 198 20.92 -16.33 -11.47
CA PHE A 198 19.98 -15.48 -10.74
C PHE A 198 18.78 -16.28 -10.23
N VAL A 199 18.70 -16.44 -8.91
CA VAL A 199 17.60 -17.17 -8.26
C VAL A 199 16.49 -16.21 -7.85
N VAL A 200 15.34 -16.34 -8.51
CA VAL A 200 14.05 -15.83 -8.01
C VAL A 200 13.63 -16.78 -6.90
N ALA A 201 13.60 -16.29 -5.66
CA ALA A 201 13.14 -17.08 -4.52
C ALA A 201 11.62 -17.18 -4.54
#